data_AF-A0A8J7DFI9-F1
#
_entry.id   AF-A0A8J7DFI9-F1
#
_cell.length_a   1.000
_cell.length_b   1.000
_cell.length_c   1.000
_cell.angle_alpha   90.00
_cell.angle_beta   90.00
_cell.angle_gamma   90.00
#
_symmetry.space_group_name_H-M   'P 1'
#
loop_
_entity.id
_entity.type
_entity.pdbx_description
1 polymer ?
#
loop_
_entity_poly.entity_id
_entity_poly.type
_entity_poly.pdbx_seq_one_letter_code
_entity_poly.pdbx_strand_id
1 'polypeptide(L)'
;MQTLTLQDLFGVNAVQTATELVIKKADLVAVGLTPTATNHAEQLLVAIVLKALENFQGKLTDQNGNLVTDQNNTPITYDNRNLWEVLEIYQWRVSLY
;
A
#
# COMPACT_ATOMS: atom_id res chain seq x y z
N MET A 1 -0.32 -10.20 16.41
CA MET A 1 -0.37 -9.53 15.10
C MET A 1 -0.49 -8.05 15.37
N GLN A 2 0.39 -7.20 14.83
CA GLN A 2 0.27 -5.75 15.04
C GLN A 2 -0.96 -5.25 14.30
N THR A 3 -1.87 -4.59 15.01
CA THR A 3 -3.02 -3.92 14.41
C THR A 3 -2.53 -2.62 13.78
N LEU A 4 -2.64 -2.50 12.46
CA LEU A 4 -2.30 -1.26 11.75
C LEU A 4 -3.30 -0.16 12.13
N THR A 5 -2.79 1.05 12.34
CA THR A 5 -3.64 2.23 12.47
C THR A 5 -4.13 2.69 11.09
N LEU A 6 -5.13 3.56 11.07
CA LEU A 6 -5.59 4.20 9.83
C LEU A 6 -4.46 4.97 9.13
N GLN A 7 -3.59 5.60 9.91
CA GLN A 7 -2.48 6.39 9.40
C GLN A 7 -1.36 5.51 8.84
N ASP A 8 -1.14 4.32 9.42
CA ASP A 8 -0.20 3.35 8.84
C ASP A 8 -0.68 2.90 7.45
N LEU A 9 -2.00 2.73 7.29
CA LEU A 9 -2.58 2.24 6.04
C LEU A 9 -2.68 3.32 4.96
N PHE A 10 -3.13 4.53 5.30
CA PHE A 10 -3.47 5.57 4.31
C PHE A 10 -2.67 6.87 4.45
N GLY A 11 -1.71 6.96 5.37
CA GLY A 11 -0.85 8.11 5.58
C GLY A 11 -1.25 9.00 6.76
N VAL A 12 -0.32 9.87 7.16
CA VAL A 12 -0.42 10.69 8.39
C VAL A 12 -1.65 11.61 8.43
N ASN A 13 -2.16 12.03 7.26
CA ASN A 13 -3.33 12.92 7.20
C ASN A 13 -4.66 12.17 7.15
N ALA A 14 -4.65 10.84 7.22
CA ALA A 14 -5.86 10.03 7.27
C ALA A 14 -6.53 10.17 8.64
N VAL A 15 -7.81 10.52 8.63
CA VAL A 15 -8.62 10.70 9.85
C VAL A 15 -9.92 9.94 9.74
N GLN A 16 -10.40 9.44 10.88
CA GLN A 16 -11.74 8.90 11.02
C GLN A 16 -12.43 9.54 12.21
N THR A 17 -13.73 9.77 12.05
CA THR A 17 -14.65 10.19 13.11
C THR A 17 -15.78 9.17 13.20
N ALA A 18 -16.82 9.46 14.00
CA ALA A 18 -17.99 8.61 14.06
C ALA A 18 -18.77 8.55 12.73
N THR A 19 -18.60 9.52 11.83
CA THR A 19 -19.40 9.66 10.61
C THR A 19 -18.58 9.77 9.33
N GLU A 20 -17.27 9.98 9.44
CA GLU A 20 -16.41 10.25 8.30
C GLU A 20 -15.15 9.41 8.33
N LEU A 21 -14.72 9.00 7.13
CA LEU A 21 -13.40 8.46 6.86
C LEU A 21 -12.78 9.32 5.76
N VAL A 22 -11.70 10.04 6.08
CA VAL A 22 -11.07 10.98 5.16
C VAL A 22 -9.65 10.54 4.88
N ILE A 23 -9.38 10.24 3.61
CA ILE A 23 -8.03 10.00 3.07
C ILE A 23 -7.68 11.20 2.20
N LYS A 24 -6.57 11.89 2.49
CA LYS A 24 -6.14 13.02 1.65
C LYS A 24 -5.51 12.49 0.38
N LYS A 25 -5.88 13.04 -0.78
CA LYS A 25 -5.26 12.68 -2.07
C LYS A 25 -3.74 12.86 -2.07
N ALA A 26 -3.21 13.79 -1.27
CA ALA A 26 -1.77 13.98 -1.09
C ALA A 26 -1.06 12.72 -0.57
N ASP A 27 -1.71 11.92 0.27
CA ASP A 27 -1.13 10.68 0.81
C ASP A 27 -1.15 9.53 -0.21
N LEU A 28 -1.93 9.67 -1.28
CA LEU A 28 -2.04 8.71 -2.39
C LEU A 28 -1.03 8.99 -3.52
N VAL A 29 -0.28 10.10 -3.45
CA VAL A 29 0.76 10.43 -4.43
C VAL A 29 1.86 9.37 -4.44
N ALA A 30 2.17 8.77 -3.28
CA ALA A 30 3.16 7.71 -3.14
C ALA A 30 2.88 6.49 -4.04
N VAL A 31 1.61 6.24 -4.36
CA VAL A 31 1.17 5.15 -5.23
C VAL A 31 0.76 5.61 -6.63
N GLY A 32 1.16 6.83 -7.02
CA GLY A 32 1.06 7.33 -8.39
C GLY A 32 -0.20 8.13 -8.73
N LEU A 33 -1.05 8.47 -7.75
CA LEU A 33 -2.17 9.39 -8.01
C LEU A 33 -1.65 10.81 -8.21
N THR A 34 -1.92 11.42 -9.35
CA THR A 34 -1.80 12.88 -9.53
C THR A 34 -3.09 13.55 -9.05
N PRO A 35 -3.09 14.29 -7.93
CA PRO A 35 -4.31 14.85 -7.37
C PRO A 35 -4.86 15.98 -8.24
N THR A 36 -6.12 15.88 -8.61
CA THR A 36 -6.86 16.95 -9.30
C THR A 36 -8.26 17.07 -8.71
N ALA A 37 -8.97 18.16 -9.01
CA ALA A 37 -10.37 18.32 -8.60
C ALA A 37 -11.31 17.32 -9.31
N THR A 38 -10.88 16.76 -10.44
CA THR A 38 -11.70 15.94 -11.35
C THR A 38 -11.13 14.54 -11.55
N ASN A 39 -10.38 13.99 -10.59
CA ASN A 39 -9.98 12.58 -10.66
C ASN A 39 -11.23 11.70 -10.79
N HIS A 40 -11.16 10.72 -11.67
CA HIS A 40 -12.25 9.78 -11.88
C HIS A 40 -12.37 8.84 -10.68
N ALA A 41 -13.57 8.30 -10.43
CA ALA A 41 -13.82 7.42 -9.31
C ALA A 41 -12.90 6.19 -9.34
N GLU A 42 -12.65 5.62 -10.52
CA GLU A 42 -11.77 4.47 -10.74
C GLU A 42 -10.32 4.79 -10.37
N GLN A 43 -9.84 5.99 -10.67
CA GLN A 43 -8.49 6.43 -10.29
C GLN A 43 -8.34 6.51 -8.78
N LEU A 44 -9.38 7.02 -8.09
CA LEU A 44 -9.40 7.12 -6.64
C LEU A 44 -9.44 5.73 -5.99
N LEU A 45 -10.29 4.83 -6.50
CA LEU A 45 -10.38 3.45 -6.02
C LEU A 45 -9.06 2.72 -6.16
N VAL A 46 -8.43 2.76 -7.35
CA VAL A 46 -7.14 2.13 -7.61
C VAL A 46 -6.07 2.68 -6.66
N ALA A 47 -6.00 3.99 -6.47
CA ALA A 47 -5.01 4.59 -5.58
C ALA A 47 -5.22 4.17 -4.12
N ILE A 48 -6.46 4.13 -3.61
CA ILE A 48 -6.76 3.65 -2.25
C ILE A 48 -6.33 2.18 -2.07
N VAL A 49 -6.65 1.35 -3.06
CA VAL A 49 -6.34 -0.08 -3.06
C VAL A 49 -4.82 -0.32 -3.08
N LEU A 50 -4.09 0.38 -3.94
CA LEU A 50 -2.63 0.29 -4.00
C LEU A 50 -1.97 0.78 -2.72
N LYS A 51 -2.49 1.86 -2.13
CA LYS A 51 -1.96 2.40 -0.87
C LYS A 51 -2.11 1.41 0.29
N ALA A 52 -3.28 0.79 0.41
CA ALA A 52 -3.49 -0.25 1.42
C ALA A 52 -2.53 -1.44 1.21
N LEU A 53 -2.30 -1.82 -0.04
CA LEU A 53 -1.46 -2.96 -0.39
C LEU A 53 0.00 -2.83 0.07
N GLU A 54 0.56 -1.61 0.15
CA GLU A 54 1.94 -1.38 0.61
C GLU A 54 2.23 -1.98 2.00
N ASN A 55 1.21 -2.11 2.85
CA ASN A 55 1.35 -2.67 4.20
C ASN A 55 1.22 -4.21 4.23
N PHE A 56 0.76 -4.83 3.17
CA PHE A 56 0.49 -6.28 3.13
C PHE A 56 1.50 -7.06 2.28
N GLN A 57 2.37 -6.39 1.53
CA GLN A 57 3.43 -7.04 0.76
C GLN A 57 4.71 -6.21 0.82
N GLY A 58 5.86 -6.86 0.74
CA GLY A 58 7.12 -6.13 0.82
C GLY A 58 8.35 -7.01 0.73
N LYS A 59 9.49 -6.42 1.06
CA LYS A 59 10.77 -7.12 1.20
C LYS A 59 11.11 -7.22 2.67
N LEU A 60 11.70 -8.34 3.07
CA LEU A 60 12.21 -8.48 4.43
C LEU A 60 13.46 -7.61 4.60
N THR A 61 13.52 -6.90 5.72
CA THR A 61 14.69 -6.09 6.11
C THR A 61 15.23 -6.56 7.46
N ASP A 62 16.53 -6.43 7.65
CA ASP A 62 17.15 -6.60 8.96
C ASP A 62 16.85 -5.40 9.89
N GLN A 63 17.34 -5.47 11.12
CA GLN A 63 17.20 -4.43 12.14
C GLN A 63 17.88 -3.09 11.77
N ASN A 64 18.74 -3.08 10.75
CA ASN A 64 19.40 -1.89 10.24
C ASN A 64 18.74 -1.36 8.95
N GLY A 65 17.66 -2.00 8.48
CA GLY A 65 16.95 -1.64 7.25
C GLY A 65 17.58 -2.20 5.96
N ASN A 66 18.58 -3.08 6.04
CA ASN A 66 19.16 -3.72 4.87
C ASN A 66 18.23 -4.84 4.38
N LEU A 67 18.13 -5.00 3.06
CA LEU A 67 17.36 -6.09 2.45
C LEU A 67 17.94 -7.45 2.85
N VAL A 68 17.08 -8.36 3.30
CA VAL A 68 17.44 -9.77 3.45
C VAL A 68 17.37 -10.41 2.07
N THR A 69 18.48 -10.99 1.61
CA THR A 69 18.59 -11.62 0.29
C THR A 69 18.89 -13.11 0.40
N ASP A 70 18.58 -13.85 -0.67
CA ASP A 70 19.04 -15.23 -0.85
C ASP A 70 20.55 -15.29 -1.22
N GLN A 71 21.06 -16.50 -1.45
CA GLN A 71 22.45 -16.73 -1.87
C GLN A 71 22.82 -16.10 -3.22
N ASN A 72 21.83 -15.69 -4.03
CA ASN A 72 22.00 -15.06 -5.32
C ASN A 72 21.81 -13.54 -5.27
N ASN A 73 21.75 -12.95 -4.06
CA ASN A 73 21.49 -11.53 -3.84
C ASN A 73 20.08 -11.06 -4.29
N THR A 74 19.11 -11.98 -4.35
CA THR A 74 17.70 -11.67 -4.65
C THR A 74 16.96 -11.37 -3.35
N PRO A 75 16.26 -10.21 -3.23
CA PRO A 75 15.52 -9.89 -2.01
C PRO A 75 14.40 -10.89 -1.71
N ILE A 76 14.34 -11.35 -0.46
CA ILE A 76 13.25 -12.20 0.01
C ILE A 76 12.02 -11.32 0.25
N THR A 77 10.90 -11.69 -0.35
CA THR A 77 9.64 -10.97 -0.25
C THR A 77 8.64 -11.69 0.63
N TYR A 78 7.73 -10.94 1.25
CA TYR A 78 6.55 -11.49 1.90
C TYR A 78 5.29 -10.98 1.21
N ASP A 79 4.23 -11.76 1.33
CA ASP A 79 2.91 -11.46 0.79
C ASP A 79 1.85 -11.99 1.76
N ASN A 80 1.19 -11.04 2.41
CA ASN A 80 0.18 -11.25 3.44
C ASN A 80 -1.20 -10.77 2.96
N ARG A 81 -1.41 -10.64 1.63
CA ARG A 81 -2.69 -10.21 1.05
C ARG A 81 -3.88 -11.08 1.46
N ASN A 82 -3.64 -12.33 1.84
CA ASN A 82 -4.66 -13.30 2.25
C ASN A 82 -4.87 -13.40 3.77
N LEU A 83 -4.15 -12.63 4.60
CA LEU A 83 -4.30 -12.70 6.06
C LEU A 83 -5.60 -12.06 6.57
N TRP A 84 -6.28 -11.28 5.73
CA TRP A 84 -7.58 -10.69 6.02
C TRP A 84 -8.51 -11.04 4.84
N GLU A 85 -9.53 -11.87 5.07
CA GLU A 85 -10.31 -12.66 4.09
C GLU A 85 -11.05 -11.90 2.96
N VAL A 86 -10.77 -10.62 2.65
CA VAL A 86 -11.62 -9.81 1.74
C VAL A 86 -10.85 -8.97 0.71
N LEU A 87 -9.52 -9.11 0.57
CA LEU A 87 -8.78 -8.25 -0.39
C LEU A 87 -7.70 -8.99 -1.21
N GLU A 88 -8.15 -9.90 -2.09
CA GLU A 88 -7.29 -10.40 -3.17
C GLU A 88 -7.12 -9.34 -4.27
N ILE A 89 -6.16 -8.44 -4.10
CA ILE A 89 -5.78 -7.46 -5.13
C ILE A 89 -4.64 -8.03 -5.96
N TYR A 90 -4.87 -8.18 -7.25
CA TYR A 90 -3.83 -8.51 -8.22
C TYR A 90 -3.47 -7.25 -9.03
N GLN A 91 -2.22 -6.82 -8.92
CA GLN A 91 -1.66 -5.82 -9.82
C GLN A 91 -0.99 -6.51 -11.01
N TRP A 92 -1.37 -6.12 -12.22
CA TRP A 92 -0.69 -6.56 -13.45
C TRP A 92 0.33 -5.51 -13.82
N ARG A 93 1.62 -5.84 -13.74
CA ARG A 93 2.69 -5.02 -14.29
C ARG A 93 3.22 -5.67 -15.55
N VAL A 94 3.27 -4.90 -16.64
CA VAL A 94 4.01 -5.32 -17.84
C VAL A 94 5.49 -5.14 -17.53
N SER A 95 6.24 -6.24 -17.54
CA SER A 95 7.70 -6.19 -17.45
C SER A 95 8.23 -5.86 -18.84
N LEU A 96 8.72 -4.64 -19.04
CA LEU A 96 9.51 -4.32 -20.23
C LEU A 96 10.93 -4.84 -19.98
N TYR A 97 11.35 -5.80 -20.80
CA TYR A 97 12.70 -6.37 -20.82
C TYR A 97 13.73 -5.33 -21.26
#